data_AF-Q6YCU6-F1
#
_entry.id   AF-Q6YCU6-F1
#
_cell.length_a   1.000
_cell.length_b   1.000
_cell.length_c   1.000
_cell.angle_alpha   90.00
_cell.angle_beta   90.00
_cell.angle_gamma   90.00
#
_symmetry.space_group_name_H-M   'P 1'
#
loop_
_entity.id
_entity.type
_entity.pdbx_description
1 polymer ?
#
loop_
_entity_poly.entity_id
_entity_poly.type
_entity_poly.pdbx_seq_one_letter_code
_entity_poly.pdbx_strand_id
1 'polypeptide(L)'
;GGKLGYKQTDIAGTGLTFDIAFKFASNTDWEGKSNTGAPAAGVTPSKYGLGGDILFGWERTREDGVQEYIKVELTGNSTLSSGYAAAAAAAAVNNAILWDVGAKVSMKLWGLCALAATDVGHKKENAAPDGIGADALLTLGYRWFSAGGYFASKASNVFQGVFLNMAMTAHDCAAYIKLETKGSDPDTSFLEGLDLGVDVRTYMPVHWKALAPADIHFPVYGKVWGSYRHDMGEYGWVKVYANLYGGTNKKATPPAAPATKWKAEYCGYYERGVVVSPLEK
;
A
#
# COMPACT_ATOMS: atom_id res chain seq x y z
N GLY A 1 -0.46 -12.48 -19.00
CA GLY A 1 0.72 -12.79 -18.17
C GLY A 1 0.52 -14.11 -17.47
N GLY A 2 1.57 -14.70 -16.89
CA GLY A 2 1.55 -15.97 -16.16
C GLY A 2 2.51 -15.97 -14.98
N LYS A 3 2.23 -16.82 -13.98
CA LYS A 3 3.07 -17.06 -12.80
C LYS A 3 3.43 -18.54 -12.78
N LEU A 4 4.72 -18.86 -12.68
CA LEU A 4 5.21 -20.22 -12.46
C LEU A 4 5.99 -20.23 -11.14
N GLY A 5 5.66 -21.13 -10.24
CA GLY A 5 6.31 -21.17 -8.94
C GLY A 5 6.21 -22.51 -8.25
N TYR A 6 6.98 -22.64 -7.18
CA TYR A 6 6.94 -23.74 -6.24
C TYR A 6 6.52 -23.20 -4.88
N LYS A 7 5.51 -23.82 -4.28
CA LYS A 7 5.04 -23.50 -2.94
C LYS A 7 4.97 -24.75 -2.10
N GLN A 8 5.59 -24.70 -0.93
CA GLN A 8 5.49 -25.73 0.10
C GLN A 8 5.18 -25.04 1.43
N THR A 9 4.07 -25.45 2.02
CA THR A 9 3.67 -25.04 3.37
C THR A 9 3.92 -26.18 4.34
N ASP A 10 4.22 -25.82 5.58
CA ASP A 10 4.42 -26.78 6.69
C ASP A 10 5.41 -27.90 6.35
N ILE A 11 6.64 -27.52 5.98
CA ILE A 11 7.70 -28.45 5.61
C ILE A 11 7.97 -29.40 6.79
N ALA A 12 7.65 -30.67 6.60
CA ALA A 12 7.82 -31.74 7.59
C ALA A 12 7.14 -31.47 8.95
N GLY A 13 6.02 -30.73 8.99
CA GLY A 13 5.29 -30.45 10.22
C GLY A 13 5.96 -29.42 11.13
N THR A 14 6.94 -28.67 10.62
CA THR A 14 7.71 -27.68 11.39
C THR A 14 7.07 -26.29 11.42
N GLY A 15 6.02 -26.06 10.63
CA GLY A 15 5.47 -24.74 10.36
C GLY A 15 6.27 -23.92 9.34
N LEU A 16 7.43 -24.41 8.87
CA LEU A 16 8.22 -23.71 7.87
C LEU A 16 7.51 -23.69 6.52
N THR A 17 7.51 -22.53 5.86
CA THR A 17 6.91 -22.30 4.55
C THR A 17 7.93 -21.69 3.62
N PHE A 18 7.93 -22.17 2.38
CA PHE A 18 8.72 -21.64 1.29
C PHE A 18 7.84 -21.48 0.05
N ASP A 19 7.85 -20.29 -0.54
CA ASP A 19 7.17 -20.00 -1.80
C ASP A 19 8.14 -19.23 -2.69
N ILE A 20 8.33 -19.68 -3.92
CA ILE A 20 9.12 -18.99 -4.93
C ILE A 20 8.37 -18.99 -6.24
N ALA A 21 8.36 -17.86 -6.91
CA ALA A 21 7.75 -17.78 -8.21
C ALA A 21 8.41 -16.77 -9.14
N PHE A 22 8.30 -17.07 -10.42
CA PHE A 22 8.63 -16.20 -11.54
C PHE A 22 7.34 -15.74 -12.21
N LYS A 23 7.30 -14.46 -12.55
CA LYS A 23 6.16 -13.77 -13.15
C LYS A 23 6.55 -13.23 -14.51
N PHE A 24 5.65 -13.41 -15.47
CA PHE A 24 5.78 -12.90 -16.83
C PHE A 24 4.54 -12.09 -17.16
N ALA A 25 4.71 -10.86 -17.61
CA ALA A 25 3.62 -9.98 -18.02
C ALA A 25 3.86 -9.51 -19.46
N SER A 26 2.76 -9.31 -20.17
CA SER A 26 2.75 -8.63 -21.47
C SER A 26 1.51 -7.74 -21.49
N ASN A 27 1.62 -6.56 -22.13
CA ASN A 27 0.49 -5.68 -22.36
C ASN A 27 -0.48 -6.19 -23.44
N THR A 28 -0.26 -7.40 -23.97
CA THR A 28 -1.11 -8.06 -24.97
C THR A 28 -1.35 -7.21 -26.23
N ASP A 29 -0.45 -6.28 -26.53
CA ASP A 29 -0.49 -5.49 -27.76
C ASP A 29 0.35 -6.19 -28.84
N TRP A 30 -0.15 -7.33 -29.31
CA TRP A 30 0.47 -8.16 -30.35
C TRP A 30 0.02 -7.76 -31.76
N GLU A 31 -1.10 -7.01 -31.87
CA GLU A 31 -1.72 -6.63 -33.14
C GLU A 31 -1.56 -5.15 -33.50
N GLY A 32 -1.06 -4.29 -32.60
CA GLY A 32 -0.85 -2.87 -32.88
C GLY A 32 -2.14 -2.09 -33.23
N LYS A 33 -3.29 -2.58 -32.75
CA LYS A 33 -4.60 -1.98 -33.07
C LYS A 33 -4.91 -0.85 -32.09
N SER A 34 -5.22 0.33 -32.61
CA SER A 34 -5.77 1.40 -31.79
C SER A 34 -7.14 1.01 -31.22
N ASN A 35 -7.46 1.51 -30.04
CA ASN A 35 -8.80 1.35 -29.41
C ASN A 35 -9.94 1.97 -30.24
N THR A 36 -9.64 2.60 -31.38
CA THR A 36 -10.56 3.25 -32.30
C THR A 36 -10.61 2.59 -33.69
N GLY A 37 -9.90 1.48 -33.90
CA GLY A 37 -9.91 0.73 -35.17
C GLY A 37 -9.17 1.41 -36.33
N ALA A 38 -8.52 2.55 -36.10
CA ALA A 38 -7.64 3.20 -37.08
C ALA A 38 -6.24 2.55 -37.07
N PRO A 39 -5.54 2.45 -38.22
CA PRO A 39 -4.13 2.07 -38.22
C PRO A 39 -3.35 3.06 -37.35
N ALA A 40 -2.66 2.54 -36.33
CA ALA A 40 -1.85 3.38 -35.46
C ALA A 40 -0.74 4.05 -36.29
N ALA A 41 -0.61 5.37 -36.18
CA ALA A 41 0.52 6.10 -36.74
C ALA A 41 1.77 5.74 -35.92
N GLY A 42 2.44 4.65 -36.31
CA GLY A 42 3.62 4.11 -35.65
C GLY A 42 3.37 2.74 -35.00
N VAL A 43 4.38 1.87 -35.07
CA VAL A 43 4.37 0.57 -34.39
C VAL A 43 4.48 0.84 -32.88
N THR A 44 3.39 0.64 -32.14
CA THR A 44 3.48 0.57 -30.67
C THR A 44 4.05 -0.82 -30.34
N PRO A 45 5.25 -0.90 -29.76
CA PRO A 45 5.92 -2.18 -29.57
C PRO A 45 5.33 -2.89 -28.32
N SER A 46 5.20 -4.22 -28.36
CA SER A 46 4.63 -4.99 -27.24
C SER A 46 5.47 -4.83 -25.97
N LYS A 47 4.87 -4.39 -24.87
CA LYS A 47 5.57 -4.26 -23.59
C LYS A 47 5.61 -5.60 -22.86
N TYR A 48 6.78 -5.91 -22.29
CA TYR A 48 7.00 -7.12 -21.49
C TYR A 48 7.45 -6.74 -20.08
N GLY A 49 7.08 -7.57 -19.13
CA GLY A 49 7.50 -7.49 -17.74
C GLY A 49 7.97 -8.85 -17.24
N LEU A 50 9.02 -8.83 -16.43
CA LEU A 50 9.57 -9.99 -15.74
C LEU A 50 9.65 -9.66 -14.26
N GLY A 51 9.30 -10.62 -13.41
CA GLY A 51 9.50 -10.45 -11.99
C GLY A 51 9.56 -11.77 -11.27
N GLY A 52 9.74 -11.69 -9.96
CA GLY A 52 9.71 -12.84 -9.09
C GLY A 52 9.42 -12.45 -7.66
N ASP A 53 8.93 -13.43 -6.92
CA ASP A 53 8.69 -13.37 -5.49
C ASP A 53 9.34 -14.56 -4.81
N ILE A 54 9.93 -14.32 -3.63
CA ILE A 54 10.41 -15.35 -2.73
C ILE A 54 9.83 -15.04 -1.35
N LEU A 55 9.20 -16.02 -0.73
CA LEU A 55 8.73 -15.97 0.64
C LEU A 55 9.37 -17.11 1.43
N PHE A 56 10.01 -16.76 2.53
CA PHE A 56 10.39 -17.67 3.59
C PHE A 56 9.56 -17.35 4.81
N GLY A 57 8.94 -18.36 5.40
CA GLY A 57 8.07 -18.17 6.54
C GLY A 57 8.21 -19.26 7.56
N TRP A 58 7.83 -18.93 8.78
CA TRP A 58 7.42 -19.89 9.78
C TRP A 58 6.02 -19.48 10.22
N GLU A 59 5.11 -20.43 10.32
CA GLU A 59 3.74 -20.24 10.78
C GLU A 59 3.34 -21.36 11.73
N ARG A 60 2.60 -21.02 12.78
CA ARG A 60 1.89 -22.01 13.60
C ARG A 60 0.53 -21.47 14.02
N THR A 61 -0.39 -22.37 14.29
CA THR A 61 -1.64 -22.05 14.96
C THR A 61 -1.54 -22.50 16.41
N ARG A 62 -1.73 -21.59 17.35
CA ARG A 62 -1.80 -21.89 18.79
C ARG A 62 -3.12 -22.61 19.09
N GLU A 63 -3.18 -23.30 20.23
CA GLU A 63 -4.38 -24.05 20.67
C GLU A 63 -5.65 -23.20 20.76
N ASP A 64 -5.53 -21.91 21.04
CA ASP A 64 -6.63 -20.96 21.10
C ASP A 64 -6.97 -20.30 19.75
N GLY A 65 -6.43 -20.83 18.65
CA GLY A 65 -6.72 -20.38 17.29
C GLY A 65 -5.89 -19.19 16.81
N VAL A 66 -4.96 -18.65 17.60
CA VAL A 66 -4.08 -17.55 17.16
C VAL A 66 -3.08 -18.06 16.12
N GLN A 67 -3.09 -17.45 14.93
CA GLN A 67 -2.03 -17.65 13.95
C GLN A 67 -0.82 -16.79 14.30
N GLU A 68 0.31 -17.46 14.53
CA GLU A 68 1.61 -16.85 14.76
C GLU A 68 2.51 -17.08 13.56
N TYR A 69 3.33 -16.09 13.22
CA TYR A 69 4.21 -16.20 12.08
C TYR A 69 5.42 -15.27 12.15
N ILE A 70 6.45 -15.63 11.39
CA ILE A 70 7.53 -14.76 10.94
C ILE A 70 7.67 -14.98 9.44
N LYS A 71 7.61 -13.93 8.63
CA LYS A 71 7.70 -14.00 7.18
C LYS A 71 8.71 -12.99 6.66
N VAL A 72 9.50 -13.44 5.70
CA VAL A 72 10.38 -12.62 4.88
C VAL A 72 9.95 -12.78 3.44
N GLU A 73 9.52 -11.69 2.83
CA GLU A 73 9.06 -11.62 1.45
C GLU A 73 10.04 -10.73 0.67
N LEU A 74 10.59 -11.25 -0.41
CA LEU A 74 11.43 -10.53 -1.35
C LEU A 74 10.69 -10.50 -2.69
N THR A 75 10.67 -9.36 -3.35
CA THR A 75 10.05 -9.21 -4.66
C THR A 75 10.96 -8.38 -5.54
N GLY A 76 11.07 -8.76 -6.80
CA GLY A 76 11.74 -7.95 -7.82
C GLY A 76 10.93 -7.97 -9.09
N ASN A 77 10.71 -6.80 -9.69
CA ASN A 77 10.02 -6.70 -10.97
C ASN A 77 10.79 -5.76 -11.91
N SER A 78 10.59 -5.97 -13.20
CA SER A 78 11.12 -5.16 -14.28
C SER A 78 10.12 -5.11 -15.42
N THR A 79 10.00 -3.95 -16.06
CA THR A 79 9.12 -3.74 -17.21
C THR A 79 9.78 -2.79 -18.20
N LEU A 80 9.48 -2.95 -19.48
CA LEU A 80 9.92 -1.99 -20.50
C LEU A 80 9.15 -0.67 -20.38
N SER A 81 9.86 0.46 -20.47
CA SER A 81 9.25 1.79 -20.46
C SER A 81 8.56 2.10 -21.79
N SER A 82 7.64 3.06 -21.83
CA SER A 82 6.86 3.38 -23.03
C SER A 82 7.66 3.83 -24.26
N GLY A 83 8.93 4.23 -24.11
CA GLY A 83 9.80 4.67 -25.20
C GLY A 83 10.87 3.66 -25.62
N TYR A 84 10.84 2.42 -25.11
CA TYR A 84 11.96 1.49 -25.25
C TYR A 84 12.34 1.17 -26.71
N ALA A 85 11.39 1.13 -27.66
CA ALA A 85 11.71 0.87 -29.06
C ALA A 85 12.34 2.08 -29.78
N ALA A 86 11.97 3.31 -29.39
CA ALA A 86 12.62 4.51 -29.91
C ALA A 86 14.06 4.66 -29.34
N ALA A 87 14.28 4.19 -28.11
CA ALA A 87 15.60 4.13 -27.48
C ALA A 87 16.58 3.16 -28.18
N ALA A 88 16.10 2.14 -28.91
CA ALA A 88 16.98 1.25 -29.67
C ALA A 88 17.63 1.94 -30.89
N ALA A 89 17.03 3.03 -31.40
CA ALA A 89 17.52 3.79 -32.55
C ALA A 89 18.46 4.95 -32.17
N ALA A 90 18.51 5.34 -30.89
CA ALA A 90 19.36 6.42 -30.38
C ALA A 90 20.23 5.89 -29.24
N ALA A 91 21.55 5.87 -29.43
CA ALA A 91 22.54 5.21 -28.57
C ALA A 91 22.70 5.75 -27.12
N ALA A 92 21.68 6.35 -26.50
CA ALA A 92 21.82 6.97 -25.17
C ALA A 92 20.49 7.14 -24.43
N VAL A 93 19.73 6.07 -24.15
CA VAL A 93 18.62 6.18 -23.19
C VAL A 93 18.73 5.10 -22.11
N ASN A 94 19.36 5.47 -20.99
CA ASN A 94 19.47 4.70 -19.74
C ASN A 94 18.11 4.33 -19.08
N ASN A 95 16.98 4.66 -19.72
CA ASN A 95 15.62 4.59 -19.13
C ASN A 95 14.67 3.63 -19.89
N ALA A 96 15.19 2.68 -20.67
CA ALA A 96 14.37 1.71 -21.40
C ALA A 96 13.74 0.63 -20.49
N ILE A 97 14.32 0.42 -19.30
CA ILE A 97 13.88 -0.57 -18.32
C ILE A 97 13.49 0.15 -17.02
N LEU A 98 12.24 -0.05 -16.59
CA LEU A 98 11.77 0.25 -15.25
C LEU A 98 11.96 -0.99 -14.39
N TRP A 99 12.34 -0.81 -13.14
CA TRP A 99 12.54 -1.92 -12.21
C TRP A 99 12.29 -1.50 -10.78
N ASP A 100 11.93 -2.47 -9.95
CA ASP A 100 11.74 -2.33 -8.51
C ASP A 100 12.19 -3.60 -7.79
N VAL A 101 12.76 -3.44 -6.62
CA VAL A 101 13.07 -4.52 -5.69
C VAL A 101 12.59 -4.13 -4.31
N GLY A 102 11.83 -5.02 -3.69
CA GLY A 102 11.25 -4.82 -2.38
C GLY A 102 11.53 -5.98 -1.44
N ALA A 103 11.59 -5.65 -0.16
CA ALA A 103 11.67 -6.61 0.92
C ALA A 103 10.63 -6.26 1.99
N LYS A 104 9.99 -7.27 2.55
CA LYS A 104 9.06 -7.13 3.67
C LYS A 104 9.35 -8.22 4.70
N VAL A 105 9.60 -7.80 5.92
CA VAL A 105 9.63 -8.68 7.09
C VAL A 105 8.38 -8.41 7.89
N SER A 106 7.64 -9.45 8.22
CA SER A 106 6.46 -9.33 9.08
C SER A 106 6.42 -10.44 10.12
N MET A 107 5.94 -10.12 11.32
CA MET A 107 5.77 -11.09 12.39
C MET A 107 4.48 -10.84 13.16
N LYS A 108 3.94 -11.93 13.70
CA LYS A 108 2.92 -11.94 14.75
C LYS A 108 3.28 -13.03 15.76
N LEU A 109 3.59 -12.65 17.00
CA LEU A 109 3.98 -13.55 18.09
C LEU A 109 3.39 -13.05 19.41
N TRP A 110 2.56 -13.85 20.08
CA TRP A 110 2.02 -13.50 21.40
C TRP A 110 1.40 -12.09 21.50
N GLY A 111 0.60 -11.71 20.51
CA GLY A 111 0.01 -10.37 20.40
C GLY A 111 0.97 -9.26 19.94
N LEU A 112 2.28 -9.49 19.86
CA LEU A 112 3.22 -8.57 19.21
C LEU A 112 3.09 -8.70 17.69
N CYS A 113 2.94 -7.58 17.01
CA CYS A 113 2.95 -7.49 15.55
C CYS A 113 4.05 -6.52 15.13
N ALA A 114 4.88 -6.92 14.16
CA ALA A 114 5.81 -5.99 13.52
C ALA A 114 5.81 -6.20 12.02
N LEU A 115 6.00 -5.10 11.28
CA LEU A 115 6.16 -5.10 9.84
C LEU A 115 7.21 -4.05 9.47
N ALA A 116 8.22 -4.46 8.74
CA ALA A 116 9.18 -3.58 8.09
C ALA A 116 9.16 -3.90 6.60
N ALA A 117 8.87 -2.92 5.76
CA ALA A 117 8.89 -3.07 4.31
C ALA A 117 9.72 -1.94 3.69
N THR A 118 10.41 -2.25 2.61
CA THR A 118 11.17 -1.30 1.80
C THR A 118 11.04 -1.68 0.34
N ASP A 119 11.02 -0.69 -0.54
CA ASP A 119 11.04 -0.90 -1.98
C ASP A 119 11.88 0.20 -2.64
N VAL A 120 12.85 -0.21 -3.47
CA VAL A 120 13.75 0.66 -4.21
C VAL A 120 13.67 0.34 -5.69
N GLY A 121 13.55 1.35 -6.53
CA GLY A 121 13.45 1.12 -7.96
C GLY A 121 13.42 2.37 -8.83
N HIS A 122 13.67 2.16 -10.12
CA HIS A 122 13.39 3.14 -11.16
C HIS A 122 11.95 2.91 -11.67
N LYS A 123 10.98 3.48 -10.95
CA LYS A 123 9.55 3.14 -11.08
C LYS A 123 8.74 4.04 -12.04
N LYS A 124 9.34 5.11 -12.58
CA LYS A 124 8.62 6.14 -13.37
C LYS A 124 9.30 6.39 -14.72
N GLU A 125 8.49 6.48 -15.77
CA GLU A 125 8.94 6.88 -17.11
C GLU A 125 9.41 8.35 -17.10
N ASN A 126 10.47 8.65 -17.85
CA ASN A 126 11.07 10.00 -17.94
C ASN A 126 11.49 10.61 -16.60
N ALA A 127 11.77 9.79 -15.58
CA ALA A 127 12.39 10.28 -14.36
C ALA A 127 13.76 10.90 -14.68
N ALA A 128 14.09 11.99 -13.99
CA ALA A 128 15.41 12.61 -14.06
C ALA A 128 16.51 11.58 -13.71
N PRO A 129 17.81 11.82 -14.02
CA PRO A 129 18.91 10.90 -13.70
C PRO A 129 18.96 10.45 -12.22
N ASP A 130 18.40 11.25 -11.30
CA ASP A 130 18.18 10.93 -9.87
C ASP A 130 16.85 10.17 -9.61
N GLY A 131 16.37 9.40 -10.60
CA GLY A 131 15.03 8.83 -10.68
C GLY A 131 14.79 7.56 -9.86
N ILE A 132 15.75 7.17 -9.03
CA ILE A 132 15.63 6.01 -8.13
C ILE A 132 14.72 6.40 -6.96
N GLY A 133 13.52 5.82 -6.96
CA GLY A 133 12.56 5.86 -5.88
C GLY A 133 12.96 4.89 -4.78
N ALA A 134 12.80 5.30 -3.53
CA ALA A 134 12.90 4.43 -2.37
C ALA A 134 11.75 4.77 -1.43
N ASP A 135 11.04 3.78 -0.92
CA ASP A 135 10.06 3.97 0.14
C ASP A 135 10.20 2.87 1.20
N ALA A 136 9.82 3.21 2.43
CA ALA A 136 9.93 2.32 3.56
C ALA A 136 8.75 2.51 4.51
N LEU A 137 8.30 1.41 5.11
CA LEU A 137 7.23 1.36 6.09
C LEU A 137 7.71 0.56 7.30
N LEU A 138 7.55 1.11 8.49
CA LEU A 138 7.72 0.42 9.75
C LEU A 138 6.40 0.47 10.52
N THR A 139 5.98 -0.66 11.07
CA THR A 139 4.82 -0.78 11.95
C THR A 139 5.19 -1.68 13.11
N LEU A 140 4.85 -1.26 14.31
CA LEU A 140 4.95 -2.02 15.55
C LEU A 140 3.59 -1.98 16.24
N GLY A 141 3.17 -3.09 16.81
CA GLY A 141 1.92 -3.16 17.54
C GLY A 141 1.95 -4.24 18.61
N TYR A 142 1.11 -4.05 19.61
CA TYR A 142 0.84 -5.03 20.64
C TYR A 142 -0.66 -5.08 20.89
N ARG A 143 -1.25 -6.26 20.64
CA ARG A 143 -2.69 -6.53 20.74
C ARG A 143 -3.48 -5.45 19.99
N TRP A 144 -4.27 -4.68 20.73
CA TRP A 144 -5.15 -3.65 20.19
C TRP A 144 -4.41 -2.44 19.64
N PHE A 145 -3.20 -2.16 20.10
CA PHE A 145 -2.49 -0.93 19.74
C PHE A 145 -1.45 -1.17 18.65
N SER A 146 -1.36 -0.26 17.69
CA SER A 146 -0.27 -0.23 16.71
C SER A 146 0.11 1.19 16.35
N ALA A 147 1.37 1.39 15.99
CA ALA A 147 1.90 2.64 15.49
C ALA A 147 2.91 2.34 14.38
N GLY A 148 3.06 3.29 13.47
CA GLY A 148 4.01 3.11 12.38
C GLY A 148 4.38 4.41 11.70
N GLY A 149 5.47 4.32 10.95
CA GLY A 149 6.04 5.39 10.15
C GLY A 149 6.24 4.94 8.71
N TYR A 150 6.02 5.86 7.79
CA TYR A 150 6.29 5.71 6.37
C TYR A 150 7.25 6.79 5.93
N PHE A 151 8.14 6.46 5.02
CA PHE A 151 9.04 7.38 4.35
C PHE A 151 9.07 7.08 2.85
N ALA A 152 9.10 8.12 2.02
CA ALA A 152 9.33 8.02 0.59
C ALA A 152 10.33 9.06 0.11
N SER A 153 11.21 8.63 -0.79
CA SER A 153 12.09 9.52 -1.54
C SER A 153 11.31 10.34 -2.57
N LYS A 154 11.96 11.38 -3.10
CA LYS A 154 11.40 12.28 -4.12
C LYS A 154 10.73 11.53 -5.27
N ALA A 155 11.40 10.49 -5.77
CA ALA A 155 10.94 9.73 -6.91
C ALA A 155 9.76 8.79 -6.55
N SER A 156 9.67 8.32 -5.30
CA SER A 156 8.54 7.52 -4.77
C SER A 156 7.41 8.35 -4.17
N ASN A 157 7.52 9.69 -4.15
CA ASN A 157 6.49 10.58 -3.64
C ASN A 157 5.15 10.37 -4.37
N VAL A 158 4.08 10.19 -3.59
CA VAL A 158 2.68 10.04 -4.06
C VAL A 158 1.77 11.17 -3.58
N PHE A 159 2.26 12.04 -2.69
CA PHE A 159 1.48 13.14 -2.12
C PHE A 159 1.55 14.44 -2.92
N GLN A 160 2.40 14.50 -3.95
CA GLN A 160 2.43 15.57 -4.95
C GLN A 160 1.06 15.69 -5.65
N GLY A 161 0.17 16.53 -5.11
CA GLY A 161 -1.16 16.82 -5.66
C GLY A 161 -2.35 16.40 -4.79
N VAL A 162 -2.14 15.58 -3.74
CA VAL A 162 -3.19 15.19 -2.78
C VAL A 162 -3.34 16.25 -1.68
N PHE A 163 -2.21 16.74 -1.17
CA PHE A 163 -2.14 17.88 -0.27
C PHE A 163 -1.72 19.13 -1.05
N LEU A 164 -2.15 20.31 -0.59
CA LEU A 164 -1.91 21.60 -1.27
C LEU A 164 -0.43 21.80 -1.65
N ASN A 165 -0.20 22.72 -2.60
CA ASN A 165 1.08 23.19 -3.15
C ASN A 165 2.09 23.72 -2.09
N MET A 166 2.48 22.87 -1.16
CA MET A 166 3.84 22.81 -0.68
C MET A 166 4.63 22.09 -1.75
N ALA A 167 5.79 22.64 -2.07
CA ALA A 167 6.82 21.86 -2.72
C ALA A 167 7.25 20.73 -1.76
N MET A 168 6.44 19.67 -1.63
CA MET A 168 6.88 18.36 -1.13
C MET A 168 7.79 17.74 -2.19
N THR A 169 8.78 18.49 -2.66
CA THR A 169 9.58 18.19 -3.84
C THR A 169 10.79 17.33 -3.51
N ALA A 170 10.93 16.85 -2.27
CA ALA A 170 12.11 16.15 -1.81
C ALA A 170 11.79 14.80 -1.17
N HIS A 171 11.03 14.74 -0.07
CA HIS A 171 10.71 13.47 0.61
C HIS A 171 9.38 13.59 1.36
N ASP A 172 8.66 12.49 1.46
CA ASP A 172 7.43 12.38 2.23
C ASP A 172 7.64 11.50 3.44
N CYS A 173 7.06 11.88 4.57
CA CYS A 173 6.83 10.94 5.65
C CYS A 173 5.40 11.04 6.18
N ALA A 174 4.95 9.93 6.77
CA ALA A 174 3.70 9.87 7.49
C ALA A 174 3.90 9.04 8.74
N ALA A 175 3.18 9.36 9.81
CA ALA A 175 3.12 8.53 11.00
C ALA A 175 1.66 8.25 11.33
N TYR A 176 1.39 7.09 11.93
CA TYR A 176 0.06 6.74 12.39
C TYR A 176 0.08 6.06 13.75
N ILE A 177 -1.06 6.18 14.43
CA ILE A 177 -1.43 5.38 15.58
C ILE A 177 -2.81 4.77 15.33
N LYS A 178 -3.00 3.54 15.78
CA LYS A 178 -4.23 2.79 15.55
C LYS A 178 -4.57 1.93 16.76
N LEU A 179 -5.84 1.96 17.16
CA LEU A 179 -6.42 1.02 18.10
C LEU A 179 -7.49 0.19 17.38
N GLU A 180 -7.39 -1.13 17.42
CA GLU A 180 -8.36 -2.02 16.78
C GLU A 180 -8.64 -3.29 17.59
N THR A 181 -9.90 -3.71 17.62
CA THR A 181 -10.33 -5.07 17.97
C THR A 181 -10.78 -5.75 16.68
N LYS A 182 -10.44 -7.03 16.53
CA LYS A 182 -10.93 -7.87 15.44
C LYS A 182 -11.62 -9.08 16.02
N GLY A 183 -12.88 -9.28 15.64
CA GLY A 183 -13.73 -10.34 16.18
C GLY A 183 -13.19 -11.73 15.84
N SER A 184 -12.40 -11.85 14.78
CA SER A 184 -11.77 -13.09 14.30
C SER A 184 -10.35 -13.32 14.83
N ASP A 185 -9.81 -12.44 15.68
CA ASP A 185 -8.43 -12.53 16.17
C ASP A 185 -8.41 -12.65 17.69
N PRO A 186 -8.10 -13.83 18.26
CA PRO A 186 -8.16 -14.05 19.70
C PRO A 186 -7.22 -13.14 20.52
N ASP A 187 -6.14 -12.61 19.93
CA ASP A 187 -5.24 -11.69 20.64
C ASP A 187 -5.82 -10.27 20.81
N THR A 188 -6.87 -9.92 20.05
CA THR A 188 -7.45 -8.57 20.01
C THR A 188 -8.97 -8.53 20.16
N SER A 189 -9.65 -9.67 20.16
CA SER A 189 -11.11 -9.72 20.21
C SER A 189 -11.64 -9.32 21.58
N PHE A 190 -12.48 -8.30 21.65
CA PHE A 190 -13.31 -8.03 22.83
C PHE A 190 -14.64 -8.81 22.81
N LEU A 191 -15.17 -9.04 21.62
CA LEU A 191 -16.43 -9.73 21.38
C LEU A 191 -16.35 -10.42 20.03
N GLU A 192 -16.80 -11.66 19.98
CA GLU A 192 -16.89 -12.43 18.73
C GLU A 192 -17.72 -11.68 17.68
N GLY A 193 -17.22 -11.65 16.44
CA GLY A 193 -17.87 -10.95 15.33
C GLY A 193 -17.74 -9.42 15.36
N LEU A 194 -17.18 -8.80 16.40
CA LEU A 194 -16.97 -7.34 16.49
C LEU A 194 -15.61 -6.91 15.96
N ASP A 195 -15.62 -6.19 14.84
CA ASP A 195 -14.47 -5.42 14.37
C ASP A 195 -14.71 -3.94 14.67
N LEU A 196 -13.84 -3.32 15.45
CA LEU A 196 -13.95 -1.88 15.79
C LEU A 196 -12.55 -1.29 15.83
N GLY A 197 -12.39 -0.06 15.36
CA GLY A 197 -11.13 0.63 15.52
C GLY A 197 -11.15 2.11 15.21
N VAL A 198 -10.05 2.73 15.57
CA VAL A 198 -9.70 4.12 15.27
C VAL A 198 -8.27 4.17 14.75
N ASP A 199 -8.04 4.94 13.71
CA ASP A 199 -6.75 5.20 13.09
C ASP A 199 -6.59 6.71 12.90
N VAL A 200 -5.45 7.25 13.30
CA VAL A 200 -5.10 8.65 13.13
C VAL A 200 -3.70 8.72 12.52
N ARG A 201 -3.59 9.45 11.43
CA ARG A 201 -2.37 9.62 10.63
C ARG A 201 -2.03 11.08 10.47
N THR A 202 -0.75 11.39 10.59
CA THR A 202 -0.21 12.73 10.34
C THR A 202 0.76 12.65 9.17
N TYR A 203 0.63 13.58 8.23
CA TYR A 203 1.52 13.70 7.07
C TYR A 203 2.55 14.80 7.32
N MET A 204 3.82 14.48 7.09
CA MET A 204 4.95 15.33 7.43
C MET A 204 5.85 15.51 6.19
N PRO A 205 6.00 16.73 5.67
CA PRO A 205 7.02 17.02 4.67
C PRO A 205 8.39 17.17 5.34
N VAL A 206 9.42 16.48 4.83
CA VAL A 206 10.79 16.54 5.37
C VAL A 206 11.52 17.84 4.97
N HIS A 207 11.00 18.58 3.98
CA HIS A 207 11.60 19.83 3.51
C HIS A 207 10.71 21.03 3.82
N TRP A 208 10.87 21.60 5.03
CA TRP A 208 10.38 22.94 5.32
C TRP A 208 11.48 23.76 5.98
N LYS A 209 11.88 24.86 5.35
CA LYS A 209 12.66 25.92 6.01
C LYS A 209 11.67 26.79 6.78
N ALA A 210 11.61 26.62 8.10
CA ALA A 210 10.90 27.55 8.97
C ALA A 210 11.63 28.91 8.93
N LEU A 211 11.04 29.89 8.26
CA LEU A 211 11.46 31.30 8.37
C LEU A 211 10.69 31.90 9.56
N ALA A 212 11.38 32.11 10.69
CA ALA A 212 10.82 32.69 11.93
C ALA A 212 9.70 31.82 12.57
N PRO A 213 9.14 32.17 13.77
CA PRO A 213 8.24 31.27 14.48
C PRO A 213 6.91 31.19 13.73
N ALA A 214 6.76 30.15 12.92
CA ALA A 214 5.55 29.88 12.15
C ALA A 214 4.92 28.59 12.67
N ASP A 215 3.61 28.65 12.98
CA ASP A 215 2.84 27.50 13.41
C ASP A 215 2.75 26.46 12.28
N ILE A 216 3.39 25.31 12.45
CA ILE A 216 3.35 24.20 11.49
C ILE A 216 2.06 23.40 11.71
N HIS A 217 1.16 23.42 10.72
CA HIS A 217 -0.10 22.68 10.74
C HIS A 217 0.01 21.44 9.84
N PHE A 218 0.38 20.30 10.40
CA PHE A 218 0.44 19.05 9.65
C PHE A 218 -0.97 18.59 9.22
N PRO A 219 -1.17 18.13 7.97
CA PRO A 219 -2.39 17.43 7.60
C PRO A 219 -2.57 16.19 8.48
N VAL A 220 -3.75 16.08 9.07
CA VAL A 220 -4.17 14.92 9.86
C VAL A 220 -5.34 14.26 9.15
N TYR A 221 -5.30 12.94 9.05
CA TYR A 221 -6.39 12.12 8.55
C TYR A 221 -6.69 11.03 9.55
N GLY A 222 -7.96 10.72 9.75
CA GLY A 222 -8.36 9.63 10.63
C GLY A 222 -9.60 8.90 10.14
N LYS A 223 -9.74 7.68 10.65
CA LYS A 223 -10.89 6.81 10.40
C LYS A 223 -11.32 6.20 11.73
N VAL A 224 -12.62 6.19 11.98
CA VAL A 224 -13.28 5.34 12.97
C VAL A 224 -14.14 4.35 12.21
N TRP A 225 -14.08 3.08 12.57
CA TRP A 225 -14.91 2.05 11.96
C TRP A 225 -15.42 1.09 13.00
N GLY A 226 -16.60 0.53 12.73
CA GLY A 226 -17.20 -0.53 13.49
C GLY A 226 -18.00 -1.44 12.57
N SER A 227 -17.91 -2.73 12.80
CA SER A 227 -18.80 -3.70 12.20
C SER A 227 -19.05 -4.88 13.12
N TYR A 228 -20.25 -5.41 13.08
CA TYR A 228 -20.63 -6.57 13.88
C TYR A 228 -21.23 -7.63 12.96
N ARG A 229 -20.60 -8.81 12.93
CA ARG A 229 -21.13 -10.01 12.30
C ARG A 229 -21.92 -10.81 13.35
N HIS A 230 -23.14 -11.16 12.99
CA HIS A 230 -23.98 -12.07 13.75
C HIS A 230 -24.30 -13.28 12.87
N ASP A 231 -23.93 -14.46 13.33
CA ASP A 231 -24.23 -15.71 12.65
C ASP A 231 -25.67 -16.13 12.92
N MET A 232 -26.37 -16.52 11.86
CA MET A 232 -27.78 -16.92 11.88
C MET A 232 -27.90 -18.45 11.81
N GLY A 233 -27.13 -19.15 12.65
CA GLY A 233 -26.99 -20.61 12.60
C GLY A 233 -26.00 -21.08 11.54
N GLU A 234 -26.16 -22.31 11.04
CA GLU A 234 -25.19 -22.97 10.13
C GLU A 234 -25.20 -22.42 8.69
N TYR A 235 -26.22 -21.65 8.30
CA TYR A 235 -26.47 -21.37 6.88
C TYR A 235 -26.10 -19.95 6.44
N GLY A 236 -25.85 -19.02 7.36
CA GLY A 236 -25.60 -17.66 6.94
C GLY A 236 -25.31 -16.68 8.06
N TRP A 237 -25.02 -15.45 7.67
CA TRP A 237 -24.65 -14.38 8.60
C TRP A 237 -25.13 -13.02 8.10
N VAL A 238 -25.31 -12.11 9.05
CA VAL A 238 -25.54 -10.69 8.78
C VAL A 238 -24.42 -9.87 9.40
N LYS A 239 -23.92 -8.88 8.66
CA LYS A 239 -22.90 -7.95 9.12
C LYS A 239 -23.38 -6.53 8.93
N VAL A 240 -23.48 -5.78 10.02
CA VAL A 240 -23.73 -4.34 9.98
C VAL A 240 -22.39 -3.60 10.08
N TYR A 241 -22.25 -2.47 9.40
CA TYR A 241 -21.02 -1.67 9.49
C TYR A 241 -21.29 -0.17 9.38
N ALA A 242 -20.40 0.60 10.01
CA ALA A 242 -20.32 2.04 9.90
C ALA A 242 -18.85 2.50 9.93
N ASN A 243 -18.51 3.41 9.04
CA ASN A 243 -17.21 4.04 8.93
C ASN A 243 -17.41 5.57 8.96
N LEU A 244 -16.60 6.27 9.73
CA LEU A 244 -16.50 7.71 9.73
C LEU A 244 -15.04 8.08 9.42
N TYR A 245 -14.86 9.00 8.50
CA TYR A 245 -13.56 9.46 8.06
C TYR A 245 -13.50 10.98 8.25
N GLY A 246 -12.36 11.46 8.69
CA GLY A 246 -12.13 12.88 8.97
C GLY A 246 -10.75 13.29 8.53
N GLY A 247 -10.60 14.52 8.06
CA GLY A 247 -9.29 15.06 7.73
C GLY A 247 -9.24 16.58 7.84
N THR A 248 -8.04 17.09 8.05
CA THR A 248 -7.73 18.52 8.02
C THR A 248 -7.01 18.88 6.72
N ASN A 249 -7.05 20.16 6.36
CA ASN A 249 -6.22 20.76 5.31
C ASN A 249 -6.44 20.18 3.91
N LYS A 250 -7.70 19.89 3.54
CA LYS A 250 -8.07 19.56 2.15
C LYS A 250 -7.92 20.78 1.24
N LYS A 251 -7.72 20.56 -0.07
CA LYS A 251 -7.67 21.62 -1.08
C LYS A 251 -9.04 22.28 -1.26
N ALA A 252 -9.16 23.55 -0.88
CA ALA A 252 -10.26 24.42 -1.29
C ALA A 252 -10.41 24.42 -2.82
N THR A 253 -11.59 24.10 -3.33
CA THR A 253 -11.92 24.26 -4.76
C THR A 253 -13.17 25.14 -4.87
N PRO A 254 -13.09 26.33 -5.49
CA PRO A 254 -11.92 26.95 -6.15
C PRO A 254 -10.85 27.49 -5.17
N PRO A 255 -9.58 27.62 -5.60
CA PRO A 255 -8.51 28.09 -4.74
C PRO A 255 -8.72 29.55 -4.32
N ALA A 256 -8.88 29.80 -3.02
CA ALA A 256 -8.78 31.16 -2.48
C ALA A 256 -7.33 31.68 -2.59
N ALA A 257 -7.20 33.01 -2.66
CA ALA A 257 -6.03 33.85 -2.89
C ALA A 257 -4.65 33.37 -2.33
N PRO A 258 -3.50 33.87 -2.86
CA PRO A 258 -2.22 33.16 -2.89
C PRO A 258 -1.49 32.86 -1.56
N ALA A 259 -1.97 33.33 -0.41
CA ALA A 259 -1.14 33.48 0.79
C ALA A 259 -1.65 32.82 2.09
N THR A 260 -2.81 32.15 2.10
CA THR A 260 -3.31 31.46 3.30
C THR A 260 -3.62 30.00 3.00
N LYS A 261 -2.58 29.20 2.81
CA LYS A 261 -2.67 27.82 2.26
C LYS A 261 -2.82 26.70 3.30
N TRP A 262 -2.98 27.03 4.57
CA TRP A 262 -3.24 26.07 5.65
C TRP A 262 -4.23 26.70 6.65
N LYS A 263 -5.53 26.73 6.30
CA LYS A 263 -6.55 27.16 7.27
C LYS A 263 -7.68 26.16 7.33
N ALA A 264 -7.65 25.35 8.39
CA ALA A 264 -8.82 24.84 9.12
C ALA A 264 -9.97 24.21 8.31
N GLU A 265 -9.72 23.70 7.09
CA GLU A 265 -10.75 22.94 6.38
C GLU A 265 -10.85 21.55 6.99
N TYR A 266 -11.96 21.31 7.67
CA TYR A 266 -12.37 20.00 8.14
C TYR A 266 -13.23 19.33 7.07
N CYS A 267 -12.83 18.16 6.61
CA CYS A 267 -13.69 17.33 5.76
C CYS A 267 -14.05 16.05 6.49
N GLY A 268 -15.32 15.68 6.42
CA GLY A 268 -15.82 14.41 6.95
C GLY A 268 -16.62 13.68 5.88
N TYR A 269 -16.51 12.36 5.86
CA TYR A 269 -17.43 11.51 5.11
C TYR A 269 -17.72 10.26 5.92
N TYR A 270 -18.90 9.70 5.74
CA TYR A 270 -19.30 8.47 6.41
C TYR A 270 -19.84 7.47 5.40
N GLU A 271 -19.75 6.21 5.77
CA GLU A 271 -20.24 5.07 5.00
C GLU A 271 -20.91 4.12 5.98
N ARG A 272 -22.09 3.60 5.64
CA ARG A 272 -22.80 2.63 6.47
C ARG A 272 -23.52 1.63 5.58
N GLY A 273 -23.67 0.41 6.06
CA GLY A 273 -24.39 -0.60 5.31
C GLY A 273 -24.59 -1.89 6.08
N VAL A 274 -25.24 -2.82 5.38
CA VAL A 274 -25.50 -4.18 5.83
C VAL A 274 -25.02 -5.10 4.71
N VAL A 275 -24.27 -6.13 5.06
CA VAL A 275 -23.89 -7.23 4.18
C VAL A 275 -24.53 -8.50 4.73
N VAL A 276 -25.11 -9.30 3.86
CA VAL A 276 -25.72 -10.58 4.22
C VAL A 276 -25.12 -11.68 3.35
N SER A 277 -24.84 -12.82 3.96
CA SER A 277 -24.60 -14.06 3.23
C SER A 277 -25.70 -15.04 3.61
N PRO A 278 -26.71 -15.23 2.75
CA PRO A 278 -27.85 -16.10 3.06
C PRO A 278 -27.52 -17.60 2.96
N LEU A 279 -26.38 -17.96 2.35
CA LEU A 279 -25.85 -19.31 2.20
C LEU A 279 -24.32 -19.25 2.29
N GLU A 280 -23.70 -19.89 3.28
CA GLU A 280 -22.26 -20.19 3.24
C GLU A 280 -21.97 -21.38 2.30
N LYS A 281 -20.82 -21.34 1.62
CA LYS A 281 -20.37 -22.35 0.66
C LYS A 281 -19.42 -23.33 1.31
#